data_AF-A0A329WLE0-F1
#
_entry.id   AF-A0A329WLE0-F1
#
_cell.length_a   1.000
_cell.length_b   1.000
_cell.length_c   1.000
_cell.angle_alpha   90.00
_cell.angle_beta   90.00
_cell.angle_gamma   90.00
#
_symmetry.space_group_name_H-M   'P 1'
#
loop_
_entity.id
_entity.type
_entity.pdbx_description
1 polymer ?
#
loop_
_entity_poly.entity_id
_entity_poly.type
_entity_poly.pdbx_seq_one_letter_code
_entity_poly.pdbx_strand_id
1 'polypeptide(L)'
;MSAIIGSIATNSAKGANSGANAGEIVILFNHLNSMNAYNLARELQEANKQGTPTEIIWNKYNKLSAAHRAEMLSACAGNGGLCTLTYQAEMDGGIKTADAISGLRWMFDLSAEDAHRISQFVTTENQNDLGLLYNSLPAWEKGALIAKEAVESASIGGAIGSKASIASIIGKRRGSAIPVPEPIVASNGLTYKSNPKHTPGGDGNRKNAGIEPRDSLILFENSIPSSKNYNNKEVRFSVDKNGNVHRFEGTNGEYHWNGSSGDINNSLTSKQVPSDIQKKLGVKLK
;
A
#
# COMPACT_ATOMS: atom_id res chain seq x y z
N MET A 1 32.71 38.95 6.16
CA MET A 1 31.52 39.82 5.96
C MET A 1 30.50 38.95 5.24
N SER A 2 29.29 38.66 5.72
CA SER A 2 28.55 39.01 6.91
C SER A 2 27.49 37.91 7.08
N ALA A 3 27.13 37.60 8.32
CA ALA A 3 26.01 36.74 8.65
C ALA A 3 24.68 37.41 8.30
N ILE A 4 23.66 36.61 8.01
CA ILE A 4 22.25 36.95 8.28
C ILE A 4 21.67 35.82 9.12
N ILE A 5 21.33 36.18 10.35
CA ILE A 5 20.60 35.39 11.34
C ILE A 5 19.10 35.64 11.09
N GLY A 6 18.30 34.58 11.13
CA GLY A 6 16.84 34.62 11.25
C GLY A 6 16.42 33.66 12.35
N SER A 7 16.30 34.18 13.56
CA SER A 7 15.92 33.51 14.80
C SER A 7 14.45 33.07 14.83
N ILE A 8 14.19 31.86 15.33
CA ILE A 8 13.00 31.59 16.15
C ILE A 8 13.48 31.21 17.54
N ALA A 9 13.20 32.10 18.48
CA ALA A 9 13.47 31.92 19.90
C ALA A 9 12.41 31.01 20.51
N THR A 10 12.83 29.99 21.24
CA THR A 10 12.13 29.57 22.46
C THR A 10 13.17 29.45 23.57
N ASN A 11 13.06 30.34 24.55
CA ASN A 11 13.88 30.36 25.75
C ASN A 11 13.35 29.32 26.73
N SER A 12 14.10 28.25 26.99
CA SER A 12 14.41 27.86 28.37
C SER A 12 15.62 26.93 28.37
N ALA A 13 16.73 27.46 28.89
CA ALA A 13 17.99 26.76 29.00
C ALA A 13 17.92 25.70 30.11
N LYS A 14 18.23 24.45 29.75
CA LYS A 14 19.07 23.58 30.58
C LYS A 14 19.77 22.56 29.69
N GLY A 15 21.06 22.84 29.47
CA GLY A 15 22.08 21.80 29.32
C GLY A 15 22.33 21.29 27.91
N ALA A 16 23.21 21.99 27.19
CA ALA A 16 24.15 21.29 26.33
C ALA A 16 24.92 20.27 27.18
N ASN A 17 24.71 18.98 26.91
CA ASN A 17 25.73 17.96 27.12
C ASN A 17 25.38 16.65 26.40
N SER A 18 26.44 16.08 25.82
CA SER A 18 26.60 14.69 25.37
C SER A 18 25.91 14.25 24.08
N GLY A 19 26.73 14.17 23.02
CA GLY A 19 26.61 13.15 21.97
C GLY A 19 26.82 11.73 22.51
N ALA A 20 26.08 11.36 23.55
CA ALA A 20 26.04 10.03 24.14
C ALA A 20 24.60 9.73 24.58
N ASN A 21 23.70 9.70 23.60
CA ASN A 21 22.53 8.83 23.57
C ASN A 21 22.13 8.67 22.09
N ALA A 22 23.06 8.09 21.33
CA ALA A 22 22.76 7.38 20.08
C ALA A 22 22.15 5.98 20.40
N GLY A 23 21.30 5.93 21.42
CA GLY A 23 20.62 4.75 21.90
C GLY A 23 19.21 5.18 22.29
N GLU A 24 18.23 4.67 21.55
CA GLU A 24 16.79 4.83 21.78
C GLU A 24 16.21 6.25 21.74
N ILE A 25 16.23 6.86 20.57
CA ILE A 25 14.96 7.37 20.05
C ILE A 25 14.55 6.39 18.95
N VAL A 26 13.88 5.31 19.35
CA VAL A 26 13.11 4.48 18.41
C VAL A 26 11.94 5.35 17.98
N ILE A 27 12.15 6.22 16.99
CA ILE A 27 11.02 6.81 16.27
C ILE A 27 10.45 5.63 15.48
N LEU A 28 9.35 5.08 15.99
CA LEU A 28 8.55 4.02 15.37
C LEU A 28 8.01 4.54 14.04
N PHE A 29 8.80 4.40 12.99
CA PHE A 29 8.47 4.84 11.65
C PHE A 29 7.78 3.71 10.88
N ASN A 30 6.45 3.68 10.90
CA ASN A 30 5.67 2.51 10.48
C ASN A 30 4.88 2.70 9.16
N HIS A 31 5.55 3.18 8.11
CA HIS A 31 5.19 3.08 6.66
C HIS A 31 6.45 3.40 5.86
N LEU A 32 6.40 3.45 4.51
CA LEU A 32 7.59 3.79 3.71
C LEU A 32 7.90 5.28 3.81
N ASN A 33 8.59 5.68 4.87
CA ASN A 33 8.98 7.07 5.09
C ASN A 33 10.21 7.47 4.23
N SER A 34 10.70 8.69 4.42
CA SER A 34 11.89 9.20 3.70
C SER A 34 13.14 8.32 3.87
N MET A 35 13.36 7.76 5.06
CA MET A 35 14.50 6.89 5.34
C MET A 35 14.35 5.55 4.63
N ASN A 36 13.14 4.97 4.58
CA ASN A 36 12.90 3.73 3.84
C ASN A 36 13.10 3.94 2.34
N ALA A 37 12.59 5.04 1.78
CA ALA A 37 12.80 5.38 0.36
C ALA A 37 14.30 5.56 0.03
N TYR A 38 15.04 6.23 0.91
CA TYR A 38 16.49 6.40 0.76
C TYR A 38 17.25 5.07 0.88
N ASN A 39 16.95 4.25 1.88
CA ASN A 39 17.61 2.97 2.09
C ASN A 39 17.33 1.99 0.94
N LEU A 40 16.10 1.98 0.42
CA LEU A 40 15.75 1.21 -0.78
C LEU A 40 16.64 1.61 -1.96
N ALA A 41 16.77 2.90 -2.21
CA ALA A 41 17.62 3.40 -3.29
C ALA A 41 19.11 3.05 -3.09
N ARG A 42 19.60 3.11 -1.85
CA ARG A 42 20.98 2.72 -1.50
C ARG A 42 21.21 1.23 -1.71
N GLU A 43 20.29 0.37 -1.31
CA GLU A 43 20.42 -1.08 -1.53
C GLU A 43 20.38 -1.41 -3.02
N LEU A 44 19.51 -0.77 -3.80
CA LEU A 44 19.45 -0.92 -5.26
C LEU A 44 20.73 -0.44 -5.93
N GLN A 45 21.27 0.70 -5.50
CA GLN A 45 22.55 1.22 -5.97
C GLN A 45 23.70 0.23 -5.73
N GLU A 46 23.79 -0.34 -4.53
CA GLU A 46 24.84 -1.33 -4.23
C GLU A 46 24.64 -2.63 -5.03
N ALA A 47 23.39 -3.06 -5.25
CA ALA A 47 23.10 -4.22 -6.09
C ALA A 47 23.50 -3.99 -7.56
N ASN A 48 23.26 -2.78 -8.09
CA ASN A 48 23.66 -2.40 -9.46
C ASN A 48 25.19 -2.42 -9.61
N LYS A 49 25.93 -1.88 -8.65
CA LYS A 49 27.41 -1.93 -8.65
C LYS A 49 27.95 -3.36 -8.65
N GLN A 50 27.27 -4.27 -7.98
CA GLN A 50 27.67 -5.67 -7.85
C GLN A 50 27.11 -6.57 -8.95
N GLY A 51 26.24 -6.06 -9.82
CA GLY A 51 25.54 -6.85 -10.84
C GLY A 51 24.59 -7.90 -10.27
N THR A 52 24.10 -7.70 -9.04
CA THR A 52 23.20 -8.66 -8.37
C THR A 52 21.73 -8.37 -8.67
N PRO A 53 20.85 -9.38 -8.74
CA PRO A 53 19.41 -9.16 -8.95
C PRO A 53 18.77 -8.29 -7.87
N THR A 54 17.95 -7.32 -8.29
CA THR A 54 17.31 -6.35 -7.39
C THR A 54 15.99 -6.86 -6.78
N GLU A 55 15.41 -7.95 -7.28
CA GLU A 55 14.09 -8.43 -6.83
C GLU A 55 14.05 -8.86 -5.36
N ILE A 56 15.17 -9.32 -4.81
CA ILE A 56 15.28 -9.65 -3.38
C ILE A 56 15.08 -8.40 -2.52
N ILE A 57 15.59 -7.25 -2.97
CA ILE A 57 15.44 -5.96 -2.29
C ILE A 57 13.97 -5.51 -2.37
N TRP A 58 13.35 -5.61 -3.53
CA TRP A 58 11.92 -5.29 -3.69
C TRP A 58 11.04 -6.14 -2.78
N ASN A 59 11.29 -7.45 -2.69
CA ASN A 59 10.58 -8.35 -1.78
C ASN A 59 10.77 -7.97 -0.29
N LYS A 60 11.96 -7.51 0.10
CA LYS A 60 12.22 -7.01 1.46
C LYS A 60 11.34 -5.79 1.77
N TYR A 61 11.30 -4.79 0.89
CA TYR A 61 10.53 -3.57 1.12
C TYR A 61 9.01 -3.78 1.00
N ASN A 62 8.54 -4.72 0.17
CA ASN A 62 7.14 -5.17 0.17
C ASN A 62 6.72 -5.72 1.55
N LYS A 63 7.52 -6.62 2.13
CA LYS A 63 7.26 -7.18 3.46
C LYS A 63 7.31 -6.11 4.55
N LEU A 64 8.27 -5.19 4.46
CA LEU A 64 8.40 -4.08 5.40
C LEU A 64 7.15 -3.19 5.37
N SER A 65 6.71 -2.79 4.17
CA SER A 65 5.49 -2.00 3.96
C SER A 65 4.26 -2.69 4.56
N ALA A 66 4.09 -3.99 4.31
CA ALA A 66 2.98 -4.76 4.88
C ALA A 66 3.00 -4.84 6.41
N ALA A 67 4.18 -5.02 7.02
CA ALA A 67 4.33 -5.05 8.48
C ALA A 67 4.00 -3.67 9.10
N HIS A 68 4.58 -2.61 8.53
CA HIS A 68 4.35 -1.23 8.91
C HIS A 68 2.85 -0.84 8.82
N ARG A 69 2.17 -1.19 7.72
CA ARG A 69 0.73 -1.03 7.56
C ARG A 69 -0.06 -1.71 8.68
N ALA A 70 0.27 -2.96 9.00
CA ALA A 70 -0.44 -3.70 10.05
C ALA A 70 -0.28 -3.03 11.41
N GLU A 71 0.93 -2.56 11.71
CA GLU A 71 1.23 -1.83 12.94
C GLU A 71 0.48 -0.50 13.02
N MET A 72 0.54 0.33 11.97
CA MET A 72 -0.21 1.59 11.87
C MET A 72 -1.72 1.36 12.11
N LEU A 73 -2.31 0.38 11.43
CA LEU A 73 -3.73 0.08 11.61
C LEU A 73 -4.02 -0.40 13.04
N SER A 74 -3.16 -1.21 13.64
CA SER A 74 -3.35 -1.66 15.03
C SER A 74 -3.24 -0.51 16.04
N ALA A 75 -2.33 0.44 15.81
CA ALA A 75 -2.09 1.57 16.70
C ALA A 75 -3.16 2.65 16.57
N CYS A 76 -3.73 2.83 15.37
CA CYS A 76 -4.51 4.03 15.05
C CYS A 76 -5.92 3.79 14.53
N ALA A 77 -6.27 2.59 14.09
CA ALA A 77 -7.66 2.31 13.71
C ALA A 77 -8.57 2.40 14.94
N GLY A 78 -9.60 3.25 14.86
CA GLY A 78 -10.61 3.39 15.91
C GLY A 78 -10.18 4.16 17.17
N ASN A 79 -8.89 4.44 17.36
CA ASN A 79 -8.38 5.21 18.51
C ASN A 79 -8.52 6.74 18.34
N GLY A 80 -8.73 7.20 17.10
CA GLY A 80 -8.98 8.60 16.79
C GLY A 80 -7.81 9.56 17.07
N GLY A 81 -7.90 10.77 16.52
CA GLY A 81 -6.98 11.89 16.82
C GLY A 81 -5.71 12.03 15.95
N LEU A 82 -4.70 12.72 16.51
CA LEU A 82 -3.45 13.21 15.87
C LEU A 82 -2.68 12.15 15.06
N CYS A 83 -2.95 10.86 15.27
CA CYS A 83 -2.26 9.78 14.57
C CYS A 83 -2.33 9.93 13.04
N THR A 84 -3.52 10.16 12.47
CA THR A 84 -3.65 10.25 11.00
C THR A 84 -2.79 11.37 10.41
N LEU A 85 -2.63 12.49 11.12
CA LEU A 85 -1.81 13.61 10.67
C LEU A 85 -0.31 13.27 10.68
N THR A 86 0.16 12.57 11.71
CA THR A 86 1.56 12.12 11.80
C THR A 86 1.91 11.16 10.67
N TYR A 87 1.10 10.11 10.48
CA TYR A 87 1.33 9.14 9.40
C TYR A 87 1.23 9.78 8.03
N GLN A 88 0.26 10.68 7.82
CA GLN A 88 0.12 11.43 6.57
C GLN A 88 1.39 12.23 6.24
N ALA A 89 1.94 12.96 7.20
CA ALA A 89 3.13 13.78 6.99
C ALA A 89 4.37 12.93 6.65
N GLU A 90 4.55 11.83 7.36
CA GLU A 90 5.67 10.93 7.10
C GLU A 90 5.52 10.18 5.76
N MET A 91 4.30 9.81 5.36
CA MET A 91 4.00 9.21 4.06
C MET A 91 4.28 10.18 2.92
N ASP A 92 3.87 11.44 3.07
CA ASP A 92 4.20 12.52 2.14
C ASP A 92 5.72 12.72 2.02
N GLY A 93 6.43 12.69 3.15
CA GLY A 93 7.90 12.75 3.19
C GLY A 93 8.55 11.60 2.41
N GLY A 94 8.05 10.38 2.58
CA GLY A 94 8.48 9.20 1.83
C GLY A 94 8.27 9.35 0.33
N ILE A 95 7.09 9.79 -0.10
CA ILE A 95 6.76 9.98 -1.51
C ILE A 95 7.64 11.07 -2.14
N LYS A 96 7.80 12.22 -1.47
CA LYS A 96 8.66 13.31 -1.95
C LYS A 96 10.11 12.86 -2.09
N THR A 97 10.59 12.04 -1.16
CA THR A 97 11.95 11.48 -1.20
C THR A 97 12.09 10.50 -2.37
N ALA A 98 11.12 9.61 -2.56
CA ALA A 98 11.10 8.66 -3.67
C ALA A 98 11.04 9.36 -5.04
N ASP A 99 10.22 10.41 -5.17
CA ASP A 99 10.17 11.25 -6.37
C ASP A 99 11.49 11.97 -6.63
N ALA A 100 12.12 12.52 -5.58
CA ALA A 100 13.42 13.17 -5.69
C ALA A 100 14.52 12.19 -6.12
N ILE A 101 14.56 10.99 -5.54
CA ILE A 101 15.49 9.92 -5.92
C ILE A 101 15.26 9.52 -7.39
N SER A 102 14.00 9.33 -7.78
CA SER A 102 13.62 8.98 -9.16
C SER A 102 14.09 10.04 -10.17
N GLY A 103 13.86 11.31 -9.86
CA GLY A 103 14.32 12.44 -10.68
C GLY A 103 15.84 12.63 -10.69
N LEU A 104 16.52 12.23 -9.62
CA LEU A 104 17.97 12.28 -9.46
C LEU A 104 18.63 10.91 -9.69
N ARG A 105 18.03 10.03 -10.50
CA ARG A 105 18.50 8.64 -10.71
C ARG A 105 20.00 8.52 -11.02
N TRP A 106 20.57 9.50 -11.72
CA TRP A 106 21.99 9.55 -12.07
C TRP A 106 22.91 9.67 -10.85
N MET A 107 22.45 10.30 -9.76
CA MET A 107 23.21 10.44 -8.51
C MET A 107 23.23 9.13 -7.72
N PHE A 108 22.19 8.31 -7.88
CA PHE A 108 22.03 7.03 -7.20
C PHE A 108 22.45 5.83 -8.06
N ASP A 109 22.95 6.05 -9.28
CA ASP A 109 23.33 4.98 -10.21
C ASP A 109 22.21 3.95 -10.43
N LEU A 110 20.98 4.46 -10.58
CA LEU A 110 19.79 3.64 -10.76
C LEU A 110 19.46 3.46 -12.25
N SER A 111 19.00 2.25 -12.58
CA SER A 111 18.33 1.97 -13.86
C SER A 111 17.08 2.87 -14.01
N ALA A 112 16.64 3.08 -15.25
CA ALA A 112 15.41 3.85 -15.49
C ALA A 112 14.19 3.12 -14.87
N GLU A 113 14.22 1.81 -14.93
CA GLU A 113 13.23 0.89 -14.41
C GLU A 113 13.15 0.96 -12.87
N ASP A 114 14.27 0.83 -12.16
CA ASP A 114 14.30 0.91 -10.70
C ASP A 114 13.95 2.32 -10.21
N ALA A 115 14.47 3.36 -10.86
CA ALA A 115 14.14 4.74 -10.50
C ALA A 115 12.63 5.01 -10.62
N HIS A 116 11.98 4.51 -11.68
CA HIS A 116 10.53 4.62 -11.83
C HIS A 116 9.78 3.77 -10.79
N ARG A 117 10.22 2.52 -10.60
CA ARG A 117 9.63 1.58 -9.64
C ARG A 117 9.68 2.11 -8.21
N ILE A 118 10.73 2.82 -7.78
CA ILE A 118 10.83 3.44 -6.44
C ILE A 118 9.70 4.45 -6.21
N SER A 119 9.56 5.43 -7.10
CA SER A 119 8.52 6.47 -6.98
C SER A 119 7.13 5.85 -7.00
N GLN A 120 6.88 4.92 -7.93
CA GLN A 120 5.60 4.23 -8.04
C GLN A 120 5.27 3.40 -6.80
N PHE A 121 6.23 2.59 -6.34
CA PHE A 121 6.07 1.70 -5.19
C PHE A 121 5.75 2.48 -3.92
N VAL A 122 6.59 3.46 -3.56
CA VAL A 122 6.42 4.26 -2.34
C VAL A 122 5.12 5.08 -2.39
N THR A 123 4.79 5.65 -3.56
CA THR A 123 3.52 6.35 -3.75
C THR A 123 2.32 5.43 -3.57
N THR A 124 2.36 4.24 -4.15
CA THR A 124 1.21 3.32 -4.16
C THR A 124 0.96 2.75 -2.77
N GLU A 125 2.01 2.27 -2.11
CA GLU A 125 1.90 1.72 -0.76
C GLU A 125 1.44 2.76 0.25
N ASN A 126 2.07 3.94 0.30
CA ASN A 126 1.70 4.97 1.26
C ASN A 126 0.28 5.52 1.04
N GLN A 127 -0.17 5.61 -0.22
CA GLN A 127 -1.56 6.02 -0.50
C GLN A 127 -2.58 4.95 -0.14
N ASN A 128 -2.24 3.68 -0.35
CA ASN A 128 -3.07 2.57 0.07
C ASN A 128 -3.22 2.56 1.60
N ASP A 129 -2.10 2.72 2.32
CA ASP A 129 -2.05 2.74 3.78
C ASP A 129 -2.87 3.90 4.35
N LEU A 130 -2.68 5.11 3.83
CA LEU A 130 -3.46 6.27 4.24
C LEU A 130 -4.95 6.10 3.89
N GLY A 131 -5.28 5.42 2.80
CA GLY A 131 -6.66 5.07 2.45
C GLY A 131 -7.31 4.08 3.42
N LEU A 132 -6.57 3.05 3.85
CA LEU A 132 -7.00 2.09 4.87
C LEU A 132 -7.18 2.77 6.22
N LEU A 133 -6.21 3.60 6.62
CA LEU A 133 -6.27 4.39 7.85
C LEU A 133 -7.47 5.33 7.82
N TYR A 134 -7.64 6.13 6.78
CA TYR A 134 -8.80 7.02 6.60
C TYR A 134 -10.12 6.26 6.70
N ASN A 135 -10.25 5.10 6.05
CA ASN A 135 -11.47 4.30 6.09
C ASN A 135 -11.78 3.76 7.50
N SER A 136 -10.76 3.51 8.32
CA SER A 136 -10.91 3.03 9.70
C SER A 136 -11.38 4.10 10.69
N LEU A 137 -11.31 5.38 10.32
CA LEU A 137 -11.70 6.50 11.21
C LEU A 137 -13.23 6.63 11.37
N PRO A 138 -13.69 7.15 12.53
CA PRO A 138 -15.08 7.53 12.71
C PRO A 138 -15.48 8.68 11.77
N ALA A 139 -16.79 8.79 11.48
CA ALA A 139 -17.30 9.73 10.47
C ALA A 139 -16.96 11.21 10.75
N TRP A 140 -16.94 11.61 12.02
CA TRP A 140 -16.62 12.98 12.40
C TRP A 140 -15.15 13.35 12.15
N GLU A 141 -14.22 12.41 12.31
CA GLU A 141 -12.79 12.62 12.02
C GLU A 141 -12.52 12.68 10.52
N LYS A 142 -13.21 11.83 9.74
CA LYS A 142 -13.18 11.92 8.27
C LYS A 142 -13.59 13.33 7.82
N GLY A 143 -14.68 13.86 8.39
CA GLY A 143 -15.15 15.22 8.14
C GLY A 143 -14.13 16.30 8.52
N ALA A 144 -13.48 16.16 9.69
CA ALA A 144 -12.46 17.09 10.16
C ALA A 144 -11.22 17.11 9.25
N LEU A 145 -10.74 15.94 8.79
CA LEU A 145 -9.60 15.84 7.88
C LEU A 145 -9.90 16.47 6.51
N ILE A 146 -11.09 16.21 5.94
CA ILE A 146 -11.51 16.85 4.69
C ILE A 146 -11.54 18.38 4.84
N ALA A 147 -12.09 18.89 5.94
CA ALA A 147 -12.15 20.33 6.20
C ALA A 147 -10.75 20.95 6.35
N LYS A 148 -9.84 20.29 7.10
CA LYS A 148 -8.44 20.70 7.23
C LYS A 148 -7.74 20.81 5.88
N GLU A 149 -7.87 19.79 5.03
CA GLU A 149 -7.23 19.81 3.71
C GLU A 149 -7.86 20.84 2.76
N ALA A 150 -9.17 21.08 2.85
CA ALA A 150 -9.81 22.15 2.09
C ALA A 150 -9.23 23.53 2.49
N VAL A 151 -8.92 23.75 3.76
CA VAL A 151 -8.26 24.98 4.24
C VAL A 151 -6.80 25.05 3.81
N GLU A 152 -6.02 23.97 3.95
CA GLU A 152 -4.62 23.92 3.52
C GLU A 152 -4.48 24.14 2.00
N SER A 153 -5.37 23.53 1.20
CA SER A 153 -5.38 23.69 -0.26
C SER A 153 -5.81 25.08 -0.73
N ALA A 154 -6.65 25.78 0.04
CA ALA A 154 -7.07 27.15 -0.27
C ALA A 154 -6.03 28.21 0.17
N SER A 155 -5.24 27.92 1.20
CA SER A 155 -4.26 28.86 1.79
C SER A 155 -2.88 28.79 1.13
N ILE A 156 -2.47 27.62 0.65
CA ILE A 156 -1.26 27.45 -0.14
C ILE A 156 -1.66 27.60 -1.61
N GLY A 157 -1.60 28.83 -2.13
CA GLY A 157 -2.05 29.17 -3.48
C GLY A 157 -1.64 28.15 -4.54
N GLY A 158 -2.60 27.32 -4.98
CA GLY A 158 -2.47 26.43 -6.14
C GLY A 158 -1.41 25.33 -6.03
N ALA A 159 -1.80 24.18 -5.48
CA ALA A 159 -1.35 22.86 -5.94
C ALA A 159 0.16 22.51 -5.86
N ILE A 160 0.77 22.61 -4.68
CA ILE A 160 1.68 21.51 -4.28
C ILE A 160 0.81 20.44 -3.64
N GLY A 161 0.06 19.72 -4.49
CA GLY A 161 -0.81 18.64 -4.03
C GLY A 161 0.05 17.51 -3.46
N SER A 162 0.08 17.41 -2.13
CA SER A 162 0.65 16.23 -1.46
C SER A 162 0.01 14.98 -2.06
N LYS A 163 0.85 14.08 -2.58
CA LYS A 163 0.42 12.76 -3.05
C LYS A 163 -0.07 11.91 -1.88
N ALA A 164 0.18 12.27 -0.63
CA ALA A 164 -0.44 11.67 0.54
C ALA A 164 -1.49 12.63 1.15
N SER A 165 -2.43 13.14 0.35
CA SER A 165 -3.61 13.89 0.84
C SER A 165 -4.89 13.07 0.75
N ILE A 166 -5.85 13.29 1.64
CA ILE A 166 -7.22 12.79 1.55
C ILE A 166 -7.85 13.20 0.22
N ALA A 167 -7.63 14.43 -0.25
CA ALA A 167 -8.04 14.85 -1.59
C ALA A 167 -7.38 14.03 -2.70
N SER A 168 -6.09 13.67 -2.56
CA SER A 168 -5.43 12.76 -3.51
C SER A 168 -5.88 11.31 -3.36
N ILE A 169 -6.39 10.86 -2.21
CA ILE A 169 -6.93 9.50 -2.03
C ILE A 169 -8.35 9.41 -2.53
N ILE A 170 -9.22 10.36 -2.14
CA ILE A 170 -10.59 10.52 -2.63
C ILE A 170 -10.54 10.83 -4.14
N GLY A 171 -9.57 11.64 -4.58
CA GLY A 171 -9.30 11.99 -5.97
C GLY A 171 -8.64 10.86 -6.76
N LYS A 172 -7.72 10.08 -6.18
CA LYS A 172 -7.20 8.82 -6.76
C LYS A 172 -8.15 7.65 -6.62
N ARG A 173 -9.32 7.78 -5.98
CA ARG A 173 -10.46 6.93 -6.38
C ARG A 173 -10.93 7.22 -7.81
N ARG A 174 -10.35 8.21 -8.51
CA ARG A 174 -10.38 8.42 -9.97
C ARG A 174 -9.05 8.14 -10.69
N GLY A 175 -8.04 7.58 -10.02
CA GLY A 175 -6.84 7.01 -10.64
C GLY A 175 -6.94 5.50 -10.57
N SER A 176 -7.07 4.83 -11.72
CA SER A 176 -7.48 3.43 -11.91
C SER A 176 -8.00 2.71 -10.65
N ALA A 177 -9.32 2.53 -10.55
CA ALA A 177 -9.93 1.80 -9.43
C ALA A 177 -9.48 0.32 -9.30
N ILE A 178 -8.61 -0.13 -10.21
CA ILE A 178 -8.01 -1.45 -10.34
C ILE A 178 -6.88 -1.61 -9.29
N PRO A 179 -6.98 -2.57 -8.35
CA PRO A 179 -5.99 -2.75 -7.28
C PRO A 179 -4.55 -3.00 -7.76
N VAL A 180 -4.38 -3.86 -8.77
CA VAL A 180 -3.09 -4.23 -9.36
C VAL A 180 -3.18 -4.05 -10.88
N PRO A 181 -2.92 -2.83 -11.41
CA PRO A 181 -3.20 -2.50 -12.80
C PRO A 181 -2.24 -3.16 -13.80
N GLU A 182 -1.00 -3.42 -13.40
CA GLU A 182 0.02 -4.09 -14.20
C GLU A 182 0.34 -5.48 -13.63
N PRO A 183 0.68 -6.48 -14.47
CA PRO A 183 1.07 -7.80 -13.99
C PRO A 183 2.27 -7.72 -13.03
N ILE A 184 2.18 -8.43 -11.90
CA ILE A 184 3.27 -8.57 -10.92
C ILE A 184 3.46 -10.03 -10.54
N VAL A 185 4.70 -10.47 -10.31
CA VAL A 185 4.97 -11.78 -9.70
C VAL A 185 4.76 -11.65 -8.20
N ALA A 186 3.72 -12.30 -7.68
CA ALA A 186 3.36 -12.29 -6.27
C ALA A 186 4.31 -13.16 -5.44
N SER A 187 4.30 -13.02 -4.10
CA SER A 187 5.19 -13.76 -3.21
C SER A 187 5.07 -15.29 -3.28
N ASN A 188 3.97 -15.82 -3.84
CA ASN A 188 3.75 -17.24 -4.10
C ASN A 188 4.38 -17.73 -5.42
N GLY A 189 5.09 -16.86 -6.14
CA GLY A 189 5.77 -17.17 -7.40
C GLY A 189 4.87 -17.13 -8.64
N LEU A 190 3.61 -16.70 -8.51
CA LEU A 190 2.64 -16.65 -9.60
C LEU A 190 2.36 -15.21 -10.03
N THR A 191 2.06 -15.01 -11.32
CA THR A 191 1.74 -13.69 -11.86
C THR A 191 0.30 -13.29 -11.53
N TYR A 192 0.11 -12.09 -10.99
CA TYR A 192 -1.19 -11.52 -10.66
C TYR A 192 -1.43 -10.21 -11.40
N LYS A 193 -2.64 -10.04 -11.94
CA LYS A 193 -3.14 -8.78 -12.48
C LYS A 193 -4.61 -8.62 -12.14
N SER A 194 -5.01 -7.47 -11.62
CA SER A 194 -6.42 -7.18 -11.39
C SER A 194 -7.18 -7.06 -12.72
N ASN A 195 -8.43 -7.52 -12.73
CA ASN A 195 -9.25 -7.48 -13.93
C ASN A 195 -10.20 -6.27 -13.88
N PRO A 196 -10.21 -5.37 -14.89
CA PRO A 196 -11.12 -4.23 -14.93
C PRO A 196 -12.59 -4.60 -14.72
N LYS A 197 -13.02 -5.82 -15.09
CA LYS A 197 -14.39 -6.30 -14.91
C LYS A 197 -14.84 -6.37 -13.44
N HIS A 198 -13.89 -6.49 -12.51
CA HIS A 198 -14.14 -6.55 -11.07
C HIS A 198 -13.84 -5.22 -10.36
N THR A 199 -13.71 -4.14 -11.13
CA THR A 199 -13.43 -2.81 -10.62
C THR A 199 -14.67 -1.92 -10.82
N PRO A 200 -15.17 -1.19 -9.80
CA PRO A 200 -16.31 -0.29 -9.98
C PRO A 200 -16.06 0.73 -11.08
N GLY A 201 -16.89 0.71 -12.12
CA GLY A 201 -16.74 1.59 -13.29
C GLY A 201 -15.62 1.21 -14.27
N GLY A 202 -14.97 0.06 -14.07
CA GLY A 202 -14.00 -0.51 -15.00
C GLY A 202 -14.67 -1.16 -16.22
N ASP A 203 -13.87 -1.40 -17.27
CA ASP A 203 -14.38 -2.03 -18.49
C ASP A 203 -14.93 -3.43 -18.20
N GLY A 204 -16.12 -3.72 -18.72
CA GLY A 204 -16.85 -4.96 -18.45
C GLY A 204 -17.44 -5.11 -17.04
N ASN A 205 -17.33 -4.10 -16.15
CA ASN A 205 -17.93 -4.15 -14.82
C ASN A 205 -19.47 -4.10 -14.88
N ARG A 206 -20.12 -5.08 -14.25
CA ARG A 206 -21.59 -5.22 -14.18
C ARG A 206 -21.99 -5.51 -12.74
N LYS A 207 -23.26 -5.26 -12.39
CA LYS A 207 -23.79 -5.40 -11.01
C LYS A 207 -23.53 -6.78 -10.37
N ASN A 208 -23.39 -7.84 -11.18
CA ASN A 208 -23.16 -9.22 -10.75
C ASN A 208 -21.70 -9.70 -10.90
N ALA A 209 -20.79 -8.86 -11.38
CA ALA A 209 -19.38 -9.24 -11.55
C ALA A 209 -18.65 -9.36 -10.21
N GLY A 210 -19.17 -8.74 -9.15
CA GLY A 210 -18.51 -8.60 -7.87
C GLY A 210 -17.33 -7.65 -7.92
N ILE A 211 -17.00 -7.09 -6.76
CA ILE A 211 -15.96 -6.06 -6.63
C ILE A 211 -14.72 -6.66 -5.98
N GLU A 212 -13.60 -6.55 -6.70
CA GLU A 212 -12.30 -6.99 -6.24
C GLU A 212 -11.91 -6.21 -4.98
N PRO A 213 -11.53 -6.90 -3.89
CA PRO A 213 -11.09 -6.24 -2.67
C PRO A 213 -9.71 -5.60 -2.89
N ARG A 214 -9.40 -4.56 -2.13
CA ARG A 214 -8.14 -3.80 -2.31
C ARG A 214 -6.90 -4.57 -1.88
N ASP A 215 -7.05 -5.52 -0.97
CA ASP A 215 -6.01 -6.44 -0.49
C ASP A 215 -5.96 -7.74 -1.32
N SER A 216 -6.50 -7.74 -2.55
CA SER A 216 -6.56 -8.92 -3.42
C SER A 216 -5.20 -9.55 -3.71
N LEU A 217 -4.12 -8.76 -3.82
CA LEU A 217 -2.77 -9.28 -4.00
C LEU A 217 -2.31 -10.12 -2.80
N ILE A 218 -2.49 -9.62 -1.58
CA ILE A 218 -2.14 -10.34 -0.35
C ILE A 218 -3.01 -11.60 -0.20
N LEU A 219 -4.29 -11.49 -0.54
CA LEU A 219 -5.19 -12.63 -0.57
C LEU A 219 -4.76 -13.67 -1.61
N PHE A 220 -4.24 -13.24 -2.75
CA PHE A 220 -3.71 -14.13 -3.79
C PHE A 220 -2.41 -14.79 -3.35
N GLU A 221 -1.49 -14.05 -2.75
CA GLU A 221 -0.22 -14.54 -2.19
C GLU A 221 -0.45 -15.68 -1.19
N ASN A 222 -1.49 -15.56 -0.36
CA ASN A 222 -1.86 -16.57 0.64
C ASN A 222 -2.83 -17.64 0.09
N SER A 223 -3.10 -17.66 -1.22
CA SER A 223 -4.07 -18.58 -1.81
C SER A 223 -3.52 -20.00 -1.98
N ILE A 224 -4.39 -20.98 -1.73
CA ILE A 224 -4.14 -22.40 -1.95
C ILE A 224 -4.83 -22.88 -3.23
N PRO A 225 -4.21 -23.81 -3.99
CA PRO A 225 -4.82 -24.34 -5.20
C PRO A 225 -6.08 -25.16 -4.86
N SER A 226 -7.06 -25.09 -5.75
CA SER A 226 -8.25 -25.93 -5.68
C SER A 226 -7.89 -27.40 -5.83
N SER A 227 -8.62 -28.27 -5.14
CA SER A 227 -8.59 -29.72 -5.34
C SER A 227 -9.37 -30.16 -6.59
N LYS A 228 -10.25 -29.31 -7.11
CA LYS A 228 -10.97 -29.55 -8.36
C LYS A 228 -10.11 -29.13 -9.54
N ASN A 229 -10.04 -30.00 -10.54
CA ASN A 229 -9.47 -29.65 -11.84
C ASN A 229 -10.51 -28.87 -12.65
N TYR A 230 -10.09 -27.77 -13.28
CA TYR A 230 -10.92 -26.96 -14.17
C TYR A 230 -10.27 -26.93 -15.54
N ASN A 231 -11.05 -27.25 -16.58
CA ASN A 231 -10.52 -27.23 -17.94
C ASN A 231 -10.03 -25.81 -18.30
N ASN A 232 -8.79 -25.71 -18.77
CA ASN A 232 -8.14 -24.50 -19.28
C ASN A 232 -7.95 -23.37 -18.24
N LYS A 233 -8.06 -23.65 -16.95
CA LYS A 233 -7.78 -22.67 -15.89
C LYS A 233 -7.35 -23.31 -14.59
N GLU A 234 -6.48 -22.61 -13.86
CA GLU A 234 -6.20 -22.94 -12.47
C GLU A 234 -7.08 -22.09 -11.56
N VAL A 235 -7.60 -22.68 -10.49
CA VAL A 235 -8.43 -21.98 -9.52
C VAL A 235 -7.78 -22.07 -8.16
N ARG A 236 -7.69 -20.94 -7.47
CA ARG A 236 -7.09 -20.83 -6.13
C ARG A 236 -8.05 -20.12 -5.19
N PHE A 237 -7.90 -20.39 -3.90
CA PHE A 237 -8.77 -19.83 -2.86
C PHE A 237 -7.96 -19.31 -1.68
N SER A 238 -8.44 -18.23 -1.08
CA SER A 238 -7.94 -17.74 0.22
C SER A 238 -9.11 -17.27 1.08
N VAL A 239 -8.80 -16.91 2.32
CA VAL A 239 -9.78 -16.40 3.28
C VAL A 239 -9.33 -15.04 3.82
N ASP A 240 -10.26 -14.10 3.92
CA ASP A 240 -10.00 -12.80 4.54
C ASP A 240 -10.16 -12.87 6.07
N LYS A 241 -9.82 -11.77 6.75
CA LYS A 241 -9.97 -11.65 8.21
C LYS A 241 -11.40 -11.77 8.73
N ASN A 242 -12.40 -11.61 7.87
CA ASN A 242 -13.82 -11.72 8.21
C ASN A 242 -14.36 -13.15 7.97
N GLY A 243 -13.53 -14.07 7.50
CA GLY A 243 -13.92 -15.43 7.16
C GLY A 243 -14.56 -15.56 5.77
N ASN A 244 -14.50 -14.53 4.92
CA ASN A 244 -14.97 -14.61 3.54
C ASN A 244 -13.94 -15.34 2.69
N VAL A 245 -14.40 -16.27 1.87
CA VAL A 245 -13.56 -16.99 0.91
C VAL A 245 -13.47 -16.21 -0.38
N HIS A 246 -12.26 -15.97 -0.87
CA HIS A 246 -11.98 -15.33 -2.15
C HIS A 246 -11.50 -16.37 -3.15
N ARG A 247 -11.93 -16.23 -4.42
CA ARG A 247 -11.51 -17.10 -5.53
C ARG A 247 -10.65 -16.32 -6.52
N PHE A 248 -9.61 -16.97 -7.02
CA PHE A 248 -8.73 -16.48 -8.07
C PHE A 248 -8.73 -17.47 -9.23
N GLU A 249 -8.75 -16.96 -10.46
CA GLU A 249 -8.65 -17.77 -11.66
C GLU A 249 -7.39 -17.40 -12.44
N GLY A 250 -6.63 -18.41 -12.84
CA GLY A 250 -5.42 -18.30 -13.63
C GLY A 250 -5.60 -18.91 -15.02
N THR A 251 -5.21 -18.16 -16.04
CA THR A 251 -5.15 -18.63 -17.43
C THR A 251 -3.77 -18.31 -17.98
N ASN A 252 -3.09 -19.30 -18.58
CA ASN A 252 -1.73 -19.14 -19.11
C ASN A 252 -0.71 -18.57 -18.10
N GLY A 253 -0.88 -18.86 -16.80
CA GLY A 253 0.03 -18.42 -15.73
C GLY A 253 -0.26 -17.03 -15.14
N GLU A 254 -1.22 -16.27 -15.68
CA GLU A 254 -1.67 -14.99 -15.12
C GLU A 254 -3.00 -15.14 -14.37
N TYR A 255 -3.04 -14.69 -13.12
CA TYR A 255 -4.18 -14.80 -12.21
C TYR A 255 -4.87 -13.46 -11.99
N HIS A 256 -6.18 -13.52 -11.77
CA HIS A 256 -6.98 -12.39 -11.32
C HIS A 256 -8.03 -12.83 -10.30
N TRP A 257 -8.48 -11.91 -9.45
CA TRP A 257 -9.61 -12.15 -8.55
C TRP A 257 -10.90 -12.44 -9.33
N ASN A 258 -11.74 -13.34 -8.81
CA ASN A 258 -12.93 -13.86 -9.51
C ASN A 258 -14.08 -14.20 -8.53
N GLY A 259 -14.32 -13.35 -7.54
CA GLY A 259 -15.46 -13.48 -6.62
C GLY A 259 -15.09 -13.77 -5.17
N SER A 260 -16.05 -13.51 -4.28
CA SER A 260 -15.95 -13.76 -2.84
C SER A 260 -17.26 -14.31 -2.27
N SER A 261 -17.21 -15.09 -1.19
CA SER A 261 -18.41 -15.45 -0.43
C SER A 261 -19.01 -14.26 0.32
N GLY A 262 -18.25 -13.18 0.51
CA GLY A 262 -18.72 -11.92 1.07
C GLY A 262 -19.48 -11.03 0.07
N ASP A 263 -19.55 -11.43 -1.21
CA ASP A 263 -20.27 -10.67 -2.23
C ASP A 263 -21.79 -10.78 -2.04
N ILE A 264 -22.47 -9.64 -1.92
CA ILE A 264 -23.91 -9.60 -1.63
C ILE A 264 -24.75 -10.02 -2.84
N ASN A 265 -24.28 -9.75 -4.05
CA ASN A 265 -25.06 -9.97 -5.28
C ASN A 265 -24.72 -11.31 -5.94
N ASN A 266 -23.50 -11.81 -5.74
CA ASN A 266 -23.01 -13.04 -6.37
C ASN A 266 -22.04 -13.80 -5.45
N SER A 267 -22.51 -14.09 -4.22
CA SER A 267 -21.73 -14.81 -3.21
C SER A 267 -21.27 -16.19 -3.71
N LEU A 268 -20.01 -16.53 -3.45
CA LEU A 268 -19.52 -17.89 -3.59
C LEU A 268 -20.19 -18.83 -2.59
N THR A 269 -20.75 -19.92 -3.12
CA THR A 269 -21.46 -20.93 -2.34
C THR A 269 -20.60 -22.14 -2.00
N SER A 270 -21.07 -22.94 -1.04
CA SER A 270 -20.48 -24.23 -0.67
C SER A 270 -20.31 -25.22 -1.82
N LYS A 271 -21.08 -25.08 -2.92
CA LYS A 271 -20.95 -25.92 -4.13
C LYS A 271 -19.73 -25.52 -4.98
N GLN A 272 -19.39 -24.23 -4.98
CA GLN A 272 -18.32 -23.66 -5.80
C GLN A 272 -16.95 -23.78 -5.12
N VAL A 273 -16.90 -23.82 -3.79
CA VAL A 273 -15.66 -24.01 -3.02
C VAL A 273 -15.59 -25.46 -2.54
N PRO A 274 -14.61 -26.27 -2.96
CA PRO A 274 -14.50 -27.67 -2.54
C PRO A 274 -14.44 -27.83 -1.01
N SER A 275 -15.04 -28.89 -0.47
CA SER A 275 -15.15 -29.10 0.98
C SER A 275 -13.79 -29.26 1.67
N ASP A 276 -12.81 -29.87 1.00
CA ASP A 276 -11.45 -30.00 1.51
C ASP A 276 -10.72 -28.64 1.54
N ILE A 277 -11.01 -27.76 0.59
CA ILE A 277 -10.51 -26.38 0.59
C ILE A 277 -11.13 -25.58 1.72
N GLN A 278 -12.46 -25.68 1.92
CA GLN A 278 -13.13 -25.04 3.06
C GLN A 278 -12.50 -25.49 4.39
N LYS A 279 -12.22 -26.79 4.53
CA LYS A 279 -11.54 -27.34 5.73
C LYS A 279 -10.12 -26.79 5.90
N LYS A 280 -9.31 -26.71 4.83
CA LYS A 280 -7.95 -26.15 4.88
C LYS A 280 -7.94 -24.66 5.24
N LEU A 281 -8.93 -23.92 4.76
CA LEU A 281 -9.12 -22.50 5.07
C LEU A 281 -9.78 -22.25 6.43
N GLY A 282 -10.19 -23.30 7.16
CA GLY A 282 -10.84 -23.16 8.47
C GLY A 282 -12.24 -22.56 8.43
N VAL A 283 -12.94 -22.67 7.30
CA VAL A 283 -14.27 -22.07 7.08
C VAL A 283 -15.32 -23.12 6.76
N LYS A 284 -16.59 -22.76 6.92
CA LYS A 284 -17.73 -23.55 6.48
C LYS A 284 -18.74 -22.65 5.80
N LEU A 285 -18.76 -22.69 4.47
CA LEU A 285 -19.73 -21.95 3.68
C LEU A 285 -21.09 -22.63 3.77
N LYS A 286 -22.15 -21.81 3.74
CA LYS A 286 -23.52 -22.29 3.65
C LYS A 286 -23.87 -22.66 2.21
#